data_AF-A0A1X0DPZ2-F1
#
_entry.id   AF-A0A1X0DPZ2-F1
#
_cell.length_a   1.000
_cell.length_b   1.000
_cell.length_c   1.000
_cell.angle_alpha   90.00
_cell.angle_beta   90.00
_cell.angle_gamma   90.00
#
_symmetry.space_group_name_H-M   'P 1'
#
loop_
_entity.id
_entity.type
_entity.pdbx_description
1 polymer ?
#
loop_
_entity_poly.entity_id
_entity_poly.type
_entity_poly.pdbx_seq_one_letter_code
_entity_poly.pdbx_strand_id
1 'polypeptide(L)'
;MIHRYVALYYTPGWGNFSTVLVALMAVIVSVVVSVITLRRNAIHFEQSRLDARNDKLRAEVIDLISALSQRSSQVEIVVQRIRQLESVDRQAIHQHVNEMFSDDLWDSYRRATSHAFAVLTLTEDGGVAEAIGLILGALGKIRQLIAAAAANPSAAHVVERAEVDKLGHVIDAATTQLKSYAVCKLGVTAYDDHGRPLDKLNIFSSE
;
A
#
# COMPACT_ATOMS: atom_id res chain seq x y z
N MET A 1 -2.04 28.95 -97.10
CA MET A 1 -2.79 28.32 -96.00
C MET A 1 -1.81 27.47 -95.21
N ILE A 2 -1.25 27.97 -94.11
CA ILE A 2 -0.22 27.26 -93.32
C ILE A 2 -0.85 26.98 -91.95
N HIS A 3 -1.19 25.72 -91.69
CA HIS A 3 -1.62 25.27 -90.36
C HIS A 3 -0.40 25.18 -89.44
N ARG A 4 -0.32 26.09 -88.47
CA ARG A 4 0.60 25.97 -87.33
C ARG A 4 0.03 24.90 -86.39
N TYR A 5 0.68 23.75 -86.32
CA TYR A 5 0.51 22.85 -85.19
C TYR A 5 1.19 23.49 -83.97
N VAL A 6 0.38 23.99 -83.03
CA VAL A 6 0.86 24.39 -81.70
C VAL A 6 1.15 23.09 -80.95
N ALA A 7 2.42 22.71 -80.88
CA ALA A 7 2.87 21.70 -79.94
C ALA A 7 2.64 22.25 -78.53
N LEU A 8 1.61 21.74 -77.84
CA LEU A 8 1.52 21.89 -76.40
C LEU A 8 2.75 21.21 -75.79
N TYR A 9 3.66 22.03 -75.26
CA TYR A 9 4.77 21.55 -74.44
C TYR A 9 4.21 20.95 -73.14
N TYR A 10 3.86 19.67 -73.16
CA TYR A 10 3.70 18.89 -71.94
C TYR A 10 5.08 18.85 -71.28
N THR A 11 5.25 19.54 -70.17
CA THR A 11 6.52 19.56 -69.41
C THR A 11 6.47 18.43 -68.38
N PRO A 12 7.13 17.27 -68.63
CA PRO A 12 7.02 16.10 -67.76
C PRO A 12 7.63 16.29 -66.35
N GLY A 13 8.30 17.42 -66.09
CA GLY A 13 9.02 17.68 -64.83
C GLY A 13 8.17 18.24 -63.68
N TRP A 14 7.11 19.01 -63.96
CA TRP A 14 6.32 19.67 -62.90
C TRP A 14 5.46 18.69 -62.10
N GLY A 15 4.89 17.68 -62.77
CA GLY A 15 4.15 16.61 -62.09
C GLY A 15 5.03 15.84 -61.11
N ASN A 16 6.26 15.51 -61.51
CA ASN A 16 7.19 14.76 -60.66
C ASN A 16 7.65 15.57 -59.43
N PHE A 17 7.87 16.88 -59.59
CA PHE A 17 8.20 17.77 -58.47
C PHE A 17 7.07 17.84 -57.42
N SER A 18 5.81 17.94 -57.87
CA SER A 18 4.65 17.95 -56.97
C SER A 18 4.51 16.63 -56.18
N THR A 19 4.74 15.49 -56.82
CA THR A 19 4.70 14.17 -56.18
C THR A 19 5.81 14.01 -55.14
N VAL A 20 7.04 14.46 -55.45
CA VAL A 20 8.17 14.42 -54.51
C VAL A 20 7.92 15.34 -53.32
N LEU A 21 7.37 16.54 -53.53
CA LEU A 21 7.04 17.47 -52.46
C LEU A 21 5.95 16.92 -51.53
N VAL A 22 4.89 16.32 -52.09
CA VAL A 22 3.84 15.66 -51.30
C VAL A 22 4.41 14.47 -50.53
N ALA A 23 5.28 13.66 -51.14
CA ALA A 23 5.94 12.54 -50.47
C ALA A 23 6.82 13.02 -49.30
N LEU A 24 7.59 14.09 -49.50
CA LEU A 24 8.40 14.70 -48.44
C LEU A 24 7.54 15.22 -47.29
N MET A 25 6.46 15.94 -47.61
CA MET A 25 5.51 16.43 -46.62
C MET A 25 4.83 15.29 -45.87
N ALA A 26 4.46 14.20 -46.55
CA ALA A 26 3.89 13.02 -45.92
C ALA A 26 4.87 12.36 -44.94
N VAL A 27 6.16 12.26 -45.30
CA VAL A 27 7.21 11.74 -44.40
C VAL A 27 7.36 12.65 -43.18
N ILE A 28 7.43 13.97 -43.36
CA ILE A 28 7.55 14.93 -42.26
C ILE A 28 6.36 14.82 -41.32
N VAL A 29 5.14 14.84 -41.87
CA VAL A 29 3.90 14.70 -41.07
C VAL A 29 3.89 13.35 -40.34
N SER A 30 4.27 12.26 -41.01
CA SER A 30 4.34 10.93 -40.39
C SER A 30 5.32 10.89 -39.22
N VAL A 31 6.50 11.49 -39.36
CA VAL A 31 7.49 11.58 -38.28
C VAL A 31 6.97 12.42 -37.12
N VAL A 32 6.39 13.59 -37.39
CA VAL A 32 5.85 14.49 -36.35
C VAL A 32 4.71 13.81 -35.58
N VAL A 33 3.75 13.20 -36.28
CA VAL A 33 2.64 12.45 -35.66
C VAL A 33 3.17 11.29 -34.83
N SER A 34 4.18 10.57 -35.32
CA SER A 34 4.81 9.47 -34.58
C SER A 34 5.47 9.95 -33.30
N VAL A 35 6.23 11.05 -33.34
CA VAL A 35 6.88 11.64 -32.15
C VAL A 35 5.85 12.12 -31.13
N ILE A 36 4.79 12.81 -31.57
CA ILE A 36 3.71 13.27 -30.69
C ILE A 36 3.00 12.07 -30.04
N THR A 37 2.70 11.04 -30.83
CA THR A 37 2.02 9.83 -30.34
C THR A 37 2.89 9.08 -29.33
N LEU A 38 4.19 8.93 -29.60
CA LEU A 38 5.12 8.28 -28.68
C LEU A 38 5.25 9.06 -27.36
N ARG A 39 5.35 10.40 -27.41
CA ARG A 39 5.38 11.24 -26.21
C ARG A 39 4.09 11.11 -25.40
N ARG A 40 2.94 11.15 -26.07
CA ARG A 40 1.64 11.00 -25.42
C ARG A 40 1.50 9.61 -24.77
N ASN A 41 1.93 8.56 -25.46
CA ASN A 41 1.93 7.21 -24.91
C ASN A 41 2.86 7.09 -23.71
N ALA A 42 4.06 7.68 -23.76
CA ALA A 42 4.99 7.68 -22.63
C ALA A 42 4.38 8.36 -21.39
N ILE A 43 3.69 9.48 -21.57
CA ILE A 43 2.96 10.17 -20.48
C ILE A 43 1.86 9.26 -19.92
N HIS A 44 1.08 8.61 -20.78
CA HIS A 44 0.03 7.67 -20.33
C HIS A 44 0.59 6.46 -19.59
N PHE A 45 1.73 5.92 -20.03
CA PHE A 45 2.39 4.82 -19.32
C PHE A 45 2.88 5.26 -17.94
N GLU A 46 3.49 6.44 -17.83
CA GLU A 46 3.95 6.93 -16.54
C GLU A 46 2.79 7.20 -15.59
N GLN A 47 1.72 7.82 -16.09
CA GLN A 47 0.49 8.01 -15.31
C GLN A 47 -0.09 6.67 -14.86
N SER A 48 -0.18 5.69 -15.75
CA SER A 48 -0.66 4.35 -15.41
C SER A 48 0.21 3.65 -14.35
N ARG A 49 1.52 3.89 -14.35
CA ARG A 49 2.43 3.37 -13.31
C ARG A 49 2.18 4.05 -11.96
N LEU A 50 1.98 5.36 -11.95
CA LEU A 50 1.67 6.12 -10.74
C LEU A 50 0.32 5.69 -10.15
N ASP A 51 -0.70 5.52 -11.00
CA ASP A 51 -2.02 5.07 -10.58
C ASP A 51 -1.95 3.64 -10.00
N ALA A 52 -1.24 2.72 -10.68
CA ALA A 52 -1.05 1.35 -10.18
C ALA A 52 -0.27 1.32 -8.84
N ARG A 53 0.74 2.18 -8.69
CA ARG A 53 1.47 2.33 -7.42
C ARG A 53 0.55 2.83 -6.31
N ASN A 54 -0.28 3.83 -6.58
CA ASN A 54 -1.24 4.37 -5.61
C ASN A 54 -2.31 3.35 -5.22
N ASP A 55 -2.83 2.59 -6.19
CA ASP A 55 -3.78 1.51 -5.92
C ASP A 55 -3.16 0.41 -5.06
N LYS A 56 -1.90 0.05 -5.34
CA LYS A 56 -1.15 -0.91 -4.51
C LYS A 56 -0.89 -0.36 -3.12
N LEU A 57 -0.47 0.90 -2.99
CA LEU A 57 -0.28 1.56 -1.70
C LEU A 57 -1.57 1.58 -0.89
N ARG A 58 -2.71 1.88 -1.52
CA ARG A 58 -4.04 1.82 -0.88
C ARG A 58 -4.35 0.44 -0.35
N ALA A 59 -4.15 -0.61 -1.15
CA ALA A 59 -4.37 -1.98 -0.72
C ALA A 59 -3.49 -2.36 0.47
N GLU A 60 -2.17 -2.08 0.40
CA GLU A 60 -1.23 -2.41 1.47
C GLU A 60 -1.51 -1.65 2.77
N VAL A 61 -1.95 -0.39 2.71
CA VAL A 61 -2.35 0.37 3.90
C VAL A 61 -3.61 -0.20 4.54
N ILE A 62 -4.61 -0.61 3.73
CA ILE A 62 -5.82 -1.26 4.24
C ILE A 62 -5.47 -2.60 4.90
N ASP A 63 -4.67 -3.43 4.24
CA ASP A 63 -4.28 -4.75 4.75
C ASP A 63 -3.45 -4.62 6.02
N LEU A 64 -2.57 -3.62 6.11
CA LEU A 64 -1.84 -3.29 7.32
C LEU A 64 -2.77 -2.93 8.48
N ILE A 65 -3.72 -2.01 8.26
CA ILE A 65 -4.68 -1.58 9.29
C ILE A 65 -5.51 -2.79 9.76
N SER A 66 -5.96 -3.63 8.84
CA SER A 66 -6.69 -4.86 9.16
C SER A 66 -5.83 -5.84 9.97
N ALA A 67 -4.56 -6.02 9.60
CA ALA A 67 -3.63 -6.89 10.34
C ALA A 67 -3.35 -6.37 11.75
N LEU A 68 -3.23 -5.04 11.92
CA LEU A 68 -3.04 -4.41 13.23
C LEU A 68 -4.30 -4.51 14.11
N SER A 69 -5.50 -4.37 13.54
CA SER A 69 -6.76 -4.59 14.27
C SER A 69 -6.94 -6.05 14.68
N GLN A 70 -6.66 -7.00 13.77
CA GLN A 70 -6.67 -8.43 14.09
C GLN A 70 -5.69 -8.74 15.23
N ARG A 71 -4.48 -8.18 15.19
CA ARG A 71 -3.51 -8.34 16.26
C ARG A 71 -4.04 -7.79 17.60
N SER A 72 -4.66 -6.61 17.60
CA SER A 72 -5.18 -5.99 18.82
C SER A 72 -6.20 -6.91 19.52
N SER A 73 -7.16 -7.46 18.76
CA SER A 73 -8.14 -8.42 19.31
C SER A 73 -7.50 -9.72 19.80
N GLN A 74 -6.49 -10.24 19.10
CA GLN A 74 -5.75 -11.44 19.54
C GLN A 74 -4.95 -11.20 20.83
N VAL A 75 -4.29 -10.04 20.96
CA VAL A 75 -3.55 -9.67 22.17
C VAL A 75 -4.50 -9.56 23.36
N GLU A 76 -5.69 -8.98 23.19
CA GLU A 76 -6.68 -8.89 24.26
C GLU A 76 -7.11 -10.29 24.74
N ILE A 77 -7.41 -11.21 23.82
CA ILE A 77 -7.76 -12.60 24.15
C ILE A 77 -6.61 -13.27 24.92
N VAL A 78 -5.37 -13.06 24.50
CA VAL A 78 -4.19 -13.63 25.16
C VAL A 78 -4.04 -13.10 26.59
N VAL A 79 -4.16 -11.78 26.77
CA VAL A 79 -4.10 -11.15 28.10
C VAL A 79 -5.23 -11.64 29.01
N GLN A 80 -6.46 -11.75 28.50
CA GLN A 80 -7.60 -12.25 29.28
C GLN A 80 -7.40 -13.70 29.73
N ARG A 81 -6.91 -14.58 28.85
CA ARG A 81 -6.60 -15.97 29.20
C ARG A 81 -5.46 -16.10 30.20
N ILE A 82 -4.42 -15.28 30.09
CA ILE A 82 -3.34 -15.22 31.10
C ILE A 82 -3.91 -14.87 32.48
N ARG A 83 -4.85 -13.91 32.57
CA ARG A 83 -5.52 -13.57 33.85
C ARG A 83 -6.32 -14.72 34.43
N GLN A 84 -7.03 -15.48 33.58
CA GLN A 84 -7.77 -16.66 34.03
C GLN A 84 -6.82 -17.75 34.53
N LEU A 85 -5.70 -17.92 33.86
CA LEU A 85 -4.65 -18.88 34.19
C LEU A 85 -3.86 -18.49 35.44
N GLU A 86 -3.73 -17.20 35.79
CA GLU A 86 -3.06 -16.73 37.01
C GLU A 86 -3.71 -17.26 38.30
N SER A 87 -4.97 -17.71 38.22
CA SER A 87 -5.70 -18.38 39.30
C SER A 87 -5.46 -19.91 39.39
N VAL A 88 -4.77 -20.49 38.41
CA VAL A 88 -4.53 -21.93 38.25
C VAL A 88 -3.02 -22.19 38.17
N ASP A 89 -2.60 -23.33 38.73
CA ASP A 89 -1.21 -23.79 38.87
C ASP A 89 -0.20 -23.29 37.80
N ARG A 90 0.92 -22.71 38.27
CA ARG A 90 1.95 -22.04 37.43
C ARG A 90 2.47 -22.92 36.30
N GLN A 91 2.54 -24.24 36.50
CA GLN A 91 3.09 -25.18 35.53
C GLN A 91 2.17 -25.41 34.32
N ALA A 92 0.85 -25.30 34.49
CA ALA A 92 -0.12 -25.34 33.39
C ALA A 92 -0.05 -24.07 32.52
N ILE A 93 0.28 -22.93 33.14
CA ILE A 93 0.51 -21.66 32.43
C ILE A 93 1.67 -21.81 31.44
N HIS A 94 2.74 -22.53 31.79
CA HIS A 94 3.91 -22.74 30.91
C HIS A 94 3.56 -23.44 29.59
N GLN A 95 2.74 -24.49 29.64
CA GLN A 95 2.34 -25.22 28.42
C GLN A 95 1.34 -24.40 27.59
N HIS A 96 0.33 -23.81 28.24
CA HIS A 96 -0.69 -23.03 27.54
C HIS A 96 -0.20 -21.70 26.98
N VAL A 97 0.78 -21.04 27.61
CA VAL A 97 1.40 -19.82 27.08
C VAL A 97 2.13 -20.15 25.78
N ASN A 98 2.99 -21.18 25.76
CA ASN A 98 3.70 -21.55 24.52
C ASN A 98 2.75 -21.97 23.39
N GLU A 99 1.68 -22.70 23.71
CA GLU A 99 0.64 -23.09 22.74
C GLU A 99 -0.23 -21.91 22.29
N MET A 100 -0.60 -20.98 23.18
CA MET A 100 -1.38 -19.78 22.81
C MET A 100 -0.58 -18.78 21.99
N PHE A 101 0.72 -18.67 22.24
CA PHE A 101 1.62 -17.84 21.46
C PHE A 101 2.04 -18.52 20.14
N SER A 102 1.65 -19.78 19.91
CA SER A 102 1.99 -20.50 18.69
C SER A 102 1.12 -20.10 17.49
N ASP A 103 1.80 -20.07 16.33
CA ASP A 103 1.37 -19.81 14.95
C ASP A 103 0.50 -18.58 14.67
N ASP A 104 -0.68 -18.43 15.29
CA ASP A 104 -1.64 -17.38 14.90
C ASP A 104 -1.17 -15.96 15.24
N LEU A 105 -0.61 -15.78 16.44
CA LEU A 105 -0.10 -14.47 16.87
C LEU A 105 1.15 -14.11 16.06
N TRP A 106 2.08 -15.04 15.87
CA TRP A 106 3.28 -14.79 15.06
C TRP A 106 2.96 -14.52 13.60
N ASP A 107 1.94 -15.17 13.04
CA ASP A 107 1.46 -14.89 11.69
C ASP A 107 0.84 -13.51 11.57
N SER A 108 0.13 -13.02 12.59
CA SER A 108 -0.37 -11.64 12.60
C SER A 108 0.78 -10.62 12.60
N TYR A 109 1.82 -10.84 13.41
CA TYR A 109 3.00 -9.99 13.46
C TYR A 109 3.77 -9.99 12.13
N ARG A 110 3.92 -11.17 11.53
CA ARG A 110 4.59 -11.33 10.23
C ARG A 110 3.82 -10.61 9.13
N ARG A 111 2.50 -10.78 9.07
CA ARG A 111 1.64 -10.08 8.10
C ARG A 111 1.71 -8.56 8.28
N ALA A 112 1.52 -8.06 9.50
CA ALA A 112 1.62 -6.62 9.79
C ALA A 112 2.98 -6.05 9.40
N THR A 113 4.07 -6.75 9.72
CA THR A 113 5.44 -6.33 9.35
C THR A 113 5.64 -6.32 7.84
N SER A 114 5.13 -7.33 7.13
CA SER A 114 5.22 -7.42 5.68
C SER A 114 4.51 -6.25 4.99
N HIS A 115 3.27 -5.97 5.38
CA HIS A 115 2.51 -4.84 4.83
C HIS A 115 3.17 -3.50 5.19
N ALA A 116 3.69 -3.36 6.41
CA ALA A 116 4.44 -2.16 6.81
C ALA A 116 5.66 -1.90 5.92
N PHE A 117 6.45 -2.92 5.58
CA PHE A 117 7.55 -2.77 4.64
C PHE A 117 7.07 -2.46 3.22
N ALA A 118 6.00 -3.10 2.75
CA ALA A 118 5.42 -2.78 1.45
C ALA A 118 4.99 -1.30 1.39
N VAL A 119 4.31 -0.79 2.42
CA VAL A 119 3.92 0.62 2.51
C VAL A 119 5.15 1.53 2.47
N LEU A 120 6.22 1.23 3.21
CA LEU A 120 7.48 2.00 3.18
C LEU A 120 8.12 2.04 1.79
N THR A 121 8.08 0.93 1.04
CA THR A 121 8.64 0.90 -0.33
C THR A 121 7.79 1.65 -1.35
N LEU A 122 6.50 1.83 -1.07
CA LEU A 122 5.54 2.41 -2.00
C LEU A 122 5.24 3.88 -1.70
N THR A 123 5.42 4.34 -0.46
CA THR A 123 5.14 5.71 -0.06
C THR A 123 6.35 6.64 -0.21
N GLU A 124 6.08 7.89 -0.57
CA GLU A 124 7.04 9.01 -0.45
C GLU A 124 6.64 9.98 0.67
N ASP A 125 5.51 9.73 1.34
CA ASP A 125 5.01 10.59 2.41
C ASP A 125 5.77 10.33 3.71
N GLY A 126 6.56 11.32 4.14
CA GLY A 126 7.37 11.24 5.36
C GLY A 126 6.55 10.99 6.63
N GLY A 127 5.33 11.50 6.70
CA GLY A 127 4.44 11.27 7.85
C GLY A 127 3.95 9.82 7.93
N VAL A 128 3.70 9.20 6.78
CA VAL A 128 3.39 7.76 6.71
C VAL A 128 4.61 6.93 7.08
N ALA A 129 5.78 7.27 6.56
CA ALA A 129 7.02 6.55 6.88
C ALA A 129 7.34 6.59 8.38
N GLU A 130 7.14 7.75 9.03
CA GLU A 130 7.29 7.90 10.48
C GLU A 130 6.29 7.04 11.25
N ALA A 131 5.00 7.07 10.89
CA ALA A 131 3.97 6.24 11.52
C ALA A 131 4.29 4.74 11.41
N ILE A 132 4.76 4.29 10.24
CA ILE A 132 5.19 2.91 10.05
C ILE A 132 6.43 2.59 10.90
N GLY A 133 7.39 3.51 10.99
CA GLY A 133 8.56 3.37 11.86
C GLY A 133 8.17 3.16 13.33
N LEU A 134 7.19 3.93 13.83
CA LEU A 134 6.65 3.77 15.18
C LEU A 134 5.99 2.40 15.38
N ILE A 135 5.20 1.95 14.41
CA ILE A 135 4.54 0.64 14.44
C ILE A 135 5.58 -0.49 14.49
N LEU A 136 6.54 -0.49 13.56
CA LEU A 136 7.59 -1.51 13.49
C LEU A 136 8.46 -1.53 14.75
N GLY A 137 8.82 -0.35 15.27
CA GLY A 137 9.58 -0.22 16.52
C GLY A 137 8.82 -0.78 17.72
N ALA A 138 7.53 -0.46 17.83
CA ALA A 138 6.68 -0.97 18.91
C ALA A 138 6.45 -2.49 18.80
N LEU A 139 6.17 -3.01 17.60
CA LEU A 139 6.04 -4.45 17.35
C LEU A 139 7.33 -5.21 17.70
N GLY A 140 8.49 -4.67 17.32
CA GLY A 140 9.80 -5.23 17.64
C GLY A 140 10.06 -5.31 19.15
N LYS A 141 9.75 -4.24 19.89
CA LYS A 141 9.86 -4.23 21.36
C LYS A 141 8.93 -5.23 22.02
N ILE A 142 7.67 -5.30 21.59
CA ILE A 142 6.72 -6.27 22.15
C ILE A 142 7.20 -7.70 21.89
N ARG A 143 7.73 -7.99 20.71
CA ARG A 143 8.35 -9.29 20.41
C ARG A 143 9.52 -9.61 21.34
N GLN A 144 10.38 -8.63 21.64
CA GLN A 144 11.49 -8.82 22.60
C GLN A 144 10.98 -9.10 24.01
N LEU A 145 9.97 -8.35 24.47
CA LEU A 145 9.36 -8.55 25.79
C LEU A 145 8.73 -9.94 25.92
N ILE A 146 7.98 -10.38 24.91
CA ILE A 146 7.38 -11.73 24.87
C ILE A 146 8.47 -12.81 24.87
N ALA A 147 9.52 -12.65 24.04
CA ALA A 147 10.63 -13.61 24.00
C ALA A 147 11.39 -13.69 25.34
N ALA A 148 11.58 -12.55 26.02
CA ALA A 148 12.20 -12.50 27.33
C ALA A 148 11.35 -13.19 28.41
N ALA A 149 10.03 -12.98 28.41
CA ALA A 149 9.10 -13.70 29.28
C ALA A 149 9.09 -15.20 29.03
N ALA A 150 9.12 -15.62 27.76
CA ALA A 150 9.18 -17.03 27.39
C ALA A 150 10.49 -17.68 27.88
N ALA A 151 11.62 -16.97 27.80
CA ALA A 151 12.92 -17.45 28.26
C ALA A 151 13.04 -17.50 29.80
N ASN A 152 12.41 -16.56 30.52
CA ASN A 152 12.43 -16.50 31.99
C ASN A 152 11.01 -16.27 32.55
N PRO A 153 10.18 -17.32 32.68
CA PRO A 153 8.78 -17.18 33.10
C PRO A 153 8.63 -16.73 34.57
N SER A 154 9.63 -17.03 35.40
CA SER A 154 9.76 -16.49 36.77
C SER A 154 10.11 -14.99 36.80
N ALA A 155 10.27 -14.34 35.65
CA ALA A 155 10.34 -12.91 35.48
C ALA A 155 9.24 -12.39 34.54
N ALA A 156 8.25 -13.22 34.16
CA ALA A 156 7.15 -12.80 33.28
C ALA A 156 6.24 -11.74 33.93
N HIS A 157 6.20 -11.70 35.27
CA HIS A 157 5.58 -10.61 36.03
C HIS A 157 6.36 -9.28 35.95
N VAL A 158 7.60 -9.32 35.43
CA VAL A 158 8.45 -8.15 35.13
C VAL A 158 8.33 -7.73 33.66
N VAL A 159 7.62 -8.48 32.79
CA VAL A 159 7.08 -7.85 31.58
C VAL A 159 6.12 -6.79 32.07
N GLU A 160 6.62 -5.56 32.07
CA GLU A 160 5.94 -4.43 32.64
C GLU A 160 4.69 -4.23 31.80
N ARG A 161 3.55 -4.70 32.31
CA ARG A 161 2.26 -4.61 31.62
C ARG A 161 2.00 -3.18 31.15
N ALA A 162 2.42 -2.20 31.95
CA ALA A 162 2.43 -0.79 31.61
C ALA A 162 3.23 -0.48 30.33
N GLU A 163 4.36 -1.15 30.09
CA GLU A 163 5.15 -1.00 28.87
C GLU A 163 4.45 -1.63 27.65
N VAL A 164 3.88 -2.82 27.78
CA VAL A 164 3.11 -3.45 26.68
C VAL A 164 1.89 -2.61 26.32
N ASP A 165 1.14 -2.14 27.32
CA ASP A 165 -0.02 -1.26 27.13
C ASP A 165 0.39 0.07 26.49
N LYS A 166 1.49 0.68 26.95
CA LYS A 166 2.07 1.89 26.34
C LYS A 166 2.44 1.68 24.88
N LEU A 167 3.08 0.55 24.55
CA LEU A 167 3.43 0.22 23.15
C LEU A 167 2.18 -0.04 22.31
N GLY A 168 1.12 -0.61 22.90
CA GLY A 168 -0.21 -0.72 22.28
C GLY A 168 -0.76 0.64 21.88
N HIS A 169 -0.77 1.61 22.81
CA HIS A 169 -1.22 2.98 22.52
C HIS A 169 -0.41 3.68 21.43
N VAL A 170 0.91 3.43 21.35
CA VAL A 170 1.74 3.95 20.26
C VAL A 170 1.30 3.39 18.91
N ILE A 171 1.00 2.09 18.85
CA ILE A 171 0.52 1.43 17.64
C ILE A 171 -0.86 1.98 17.25
N ASP A 172 -1.77 2.18 18.20
CA ASP A 172 -3.11 2.71 17.93
C ASP A 172 -3.07 4.15 17.43
N ALA A 173 -2.22 5.00 18.03
CA ALA A 173 -2.02 6.37 17.59
C ALA A 173 -1.47 6.43 16.16
N ALA A 174 -0.43 5.64 15.85
CA ALA A 174 0.12 5.55 14.50
C ALA A 174 -0.88 4.96 13.50
N THR A 175 -1.68 3.97 13.92
CA THR A 175 -2.75 3.39 13.08
C THR A 175 -3.82 4.43 12.77
N THR A 176 -4.16 5.30 13.72
CA THR A 176 -5.11 6.41 13.50
C THR A 176 -4.58 7.40 12.46
N GLN A 177 -3.28 7.69 12.48
CA GLN A 177 -2.63 8.51 11.46
C GLN A 177 -2.69 7.84 10.07
N LEU A 178 -2.46 6.52 9.99
CA LEU A 178 -2.61 5.76 8.75
C LEU A 178 -4.05 5.74 8.22
N LYS A 179 -5.04 5.58 9.10
CA LYS A 179 -6.47 5.68 8.73
C LYS A 179 -6.79 7.06 8.13
N SER A 180 -6.32 8.13 8.79
CA SER A 180 -6.50 9.50 8.28
C SER A 180 -5.83 9.70 6.92
N TYR A 181 -4.60 9.19 6.74
CA TYR A 181 -3.90 9.24 5.46
C TYR A 181 -4.67 8.49 4.35
N ALA A 182 -5.13 7.28 4.64
CA ALA A 182 -5.88 6.48 3.68
C ALA A 182 -7.18 7.16 3.24
N VAL A 183 -7.89 7.81 4.16
CA VAL A 183 -9.10 8.58 3.84
C VAL A 183 -8.78 9.83 3.03
N CYS A 184 -7.86 10.66 3.53
CA CYS A 184 -7.59 11.98 2.95
C CYS A 184 -6.80 11.93 1.63
N LYS A 185 -5.94 10.92 1.45
CA LYS A 185 -5.00 10.87 0.31
C LYS A 185 -5.16 9.66 -0.60
N LEU A 186 -5.62 8.52 -0.10
CA LEU A 186 -5.81 7.31 -0.91
C LEU A 186 -7.26 7.10 -1.36
N GLY A 187 -8.18 7.97 -0.95
CA GLY A 187 -9.58 7.93 -1.35
C GLY A 187 -10.37 6.78 -0.71
N VAL A 188 -9.93 6.26 0.43
CA VAL A 188 -10.73 5.33 1.24
C VAL A 188 -11.89 6.09 1.89
N THR A 189 -13.10 5.53 1.86
CA THR A 189 -14.29 6.28 2.32
C THR A 189 -14.28 6.52 3.82
N ALA A 190 -14.14 5.44 4.60
CA ALA A 190 -14.08 5.42 6.05
C ALA A 190 -13.64 4.03 6.51
N TYR A 191 -13.39 3.86 7.81
CA TYR A 191 -13.10 2.56 8.42
C TYR A 191 -14.11 2.26 9.52
N ASP A 192 -14.44 1.00 9.72
CA ASP A 192 -15.16 0.53 10.91
C ASP A 192 -14.22 0.41 12.14
N ASP A 193 -14.79 0.05 13.28
CA ASP A 193 -14.07 -0.16 14.54
C ASP A 193 -13.03 -1.30 14.43
N HIS A 194 -13.21 -2.21 13.47
CA HIS A 194 -12.32 -3.33 13.17
C HIS A 194 -11.27 -3.00 12.08
N GLY A 195 -11.17 -1.73 11.67
CA GLY A 195 -10.19 -1.31 10.67
C GLY A 195 -10.46 -1.82 9.25
N ARG A 196 -11.68 -2.25 8.94
CA ARG A 196 -12.11 -2.60 7.58
C ARG A 196 -12.68 -1.37 6.88
N PRO A 197 -12.41 -1.19 5.57
CA PRO A 197 -12.95 -0.06 4.84
C PRO A 197 -14.48 -0.19 4.71
N LEU A 198 -15.19 0.91 4.95
CA LEU A 198 -16.63 0.99 4.73
C LEU A 198 -16.92 1.27 3.25
N ASP A 199 -17.73 0.41 2.65
CA ASP A 199 -18.28 0.65 1.31
C ASP A 199 -19.19 1.88 1.32
N LYS A 200 -19.10 2.70 0.26
CA LYS A 200 -19.90 3.93 0.10
C LYS A 200 -21.42 3.70 0.27
N LEU A 201 -21.89 2.49 0.01
CA LEU A 201 -23.30 2.10 0.13
C LEU A 201 -23.74 1.83 1.58
N ASN A 202 -22.82 1.45 2.47
CA ASN A 202 -23.15 1.09 3.86
C ASN A 202 -23.27 2.32 4.78
N ILE A 203 -22.70 3.47 4.39
CA ILE A 203 -22.69 4.70 5.19
C ILE A 203 -24.11 5.31 5.33
N PHE A 204 -25.04 4.96 4.43
CA PHE A 204 -26.42 5.45 4.45
C PHE A 204 -27.43 4.42 5.00
N SER A 205 -26.96 3.28 5.55
CA SER A 205 -27.84 2.20 6.00
C SER A 205 -28.10 2.15 7.51
N SER A 206 -27.60 3.12 8.27
CA SER A 206 -27.89 3.26 9.70
C SER A 206 -28.90 4.40 9.94
N GLU A 207 -30.17 4.14 9.62
CA GLU A 207 -31.33 4.81 10.23
C GLU A 207 -32.20 3.77 10.94
#